data_AF-A0A089KEC4-F1
#
_entry.id   AF-A0A089KEC4-F1
#
_cell.length_a   1.000
_cell.length_b   1.000
_cell.length_c   1.000
_cell.angle_alpha   90.00
_cell.angle_beta   90.00
_cell.angle_gamma   90.00
#
_symmetry.space_group_name_H-M   'P 1'
#
loop_
_entity.id
_entity.type
_entity.pdbx_description
1 polymer ?
#
loop_
_entity_poly.entity_id
_entity_poly.type
_entity_poly.pdbx_seq_one_letter_code
_entity_poly.pdbx_strand_id
1 'polypeptide(L)'
;MQTVTNFPVPKLIVKEHLDKEIIRKKVAYGNYTCMDKIVPMIRARGTNLQMDEEGNLRIIGWQRDITRMRKQDVSLSFMIHLTVSPEGIIREALVDDLFNGGKGVLCSKDYLDSRLKEELEGQPFDRKLAARLRFDRFKCFHIFEIMSGIYTSYFMYKEELQQGRAGQLFYEEDIVDIYASEGNLYLAGLQDFKDKEDLSYMVVLYDVFNHITFDEEGYMKLKSPILAEFYLNGELVHSDELYQKEKDYIFIRVQKFMFVCVEKLKAALFPEFADKMMNTNLAPSAFIGIIMQAIGIRSFANNFNYIQYIMTAMQRPRKLPGCIGAILNEEEAARHFEGFDLSYLD
;
A
#
# COMPACT_ATOMS: atom_id res chain seq x y z
N MET A 1 -12.34 32.79 7.03
CA MET A 1 -12.18 31.78 8.10
C MET A 1 -12.43 30.44 7.47
N GLN A 2 -11.39 29.66 7.16
CA GLN A 2 -11.56 28.26 6.79
C GLN A 2 -11.92 27.49 8.07
N THR A 3 -13.06 26.83 8.06
CA THR A 3 -13.48 25.94 9.14
C THR A 3 -12.62 24.68 9.06
N VAL A 4 -11.77 24.46 10.06
CA VAL A 4 -11.04 23.20 10.21
C VAL A 4 -12.08 22.11 10.48
N THR A 5 -12.18 21.12 9.60
CA THR A 5 -13.06 19.97 9.79
C THR A 5 -12.36 18.95 10.69
N ASN A 6 -12.99 18.60 11.82
CA ASN A 6 -12.45 17.59 12.73
C ASN A 6 -12.83 16.19 12.26
N PHE A 7 -11.95 15.58 11.47
CA PHE A 7 -12.08 14.18 11.08
C PHE A 7 -11.54 13.23 12.16
N PRO A 8 -12.06 11.99 12.23
CA PRO A 8 -11.41 10.92 12.99
C PRO A 8 -9.99 10.68 12.47
N VAL A 9 -9.05 10.45 13.37
CA VAL A 9 -7.65 10.15 13.04
C VAL A 9 -7.34 8.69 13.39
N PRO A 10 -6.77 7.90 12.47
CA PRO A 10 -6.45 6.50 12.74
C PRO A 10 -5.29 6.37 13.73
N LYS A 11 -5.06 5.15 14.21
CA LYS A 11 -3.95 4.84 15.13
C LYS A 11 -2.90 4.01 14.42
N LEU A 12 -1.66 4.48 14.44
CA LEU A 12 -0.49 3.73 14.01
C LEU A 12 -0.38 2.39 14.76
N ILE A 13 0.15 1.38 14.09
CA ILE A 13 0.31 0.01 14.61
C ILE A 13 1.56 -0.09 15.49
N VAL A 14 2.67 0.51 15.07
CA VAL A 14 3.96 0.37 15.78
C VAL A 14 4.21 1.59 16.67
N LYS A 15 4.04 2.80 16.11
CA LYS A 15 4.10 4.12 16.78
C LYS A 15 5.42 4.46 17.51
N GLU A 16 6.45 3.62 17.38
CA GLU A 16 7.69 3.78 18.16
C GLU A 16 8.89 3.30 17.35
N HIS A 17 10.01 3.98 17.56
CA HIS A 17 11.33 3.58 17.10
C HIS A 17 11.80 2.35 17.89
N LEU A 18 11.48 1.17 17.38
CA LEU A 18 11.72 -0.10 18.06
C LEU A 18 12.76 -0.95 17.32
N ASP A 19 13.33 -1.89 18.06
CA ASP A 19 14.13 -2.98 17.51
C ASP A 19 13.34 -3.79 16.47
N LYS A 20 14.06 -4.29 15.46
CA LYS A 20 13.57 -5.12 14.36
C LYS A 20 12.61 -6.22 14.82
N GLU A 21 12.95 -7.00 15.84
CA GLU A 21 12.13 -8.14 16.26
C GLU A 21 10.81 -7.71 16.92
N ILE A 22 10.81 -6.55 17.56
CA ILE A 22 9.60 -5.98 18.15
C ILE A 22 8.68 -5.47 17.04
N ILE A 23 9.23 -4.82 16.00
CA ILE A 23 8.47 -4.37 14.83
C ILE A 23 7.79 -5.57 14.16
N ARG A 24 8.54 -6.65 13.87
CA ARG A 24 8.00 -7.86 13.23
C ARG A 24 6.78 -8.40 13.96
N LYS A 25 6.86 -8.52 15.30
CA LYS A 25 5.74 -9.00 16.13
C LYS A 25 4.57 -8.02 16.17
N LYS A 26 4.81 -6.70 16.29
CA LYS A 26 3.73 -5.69 16.26
C LYS A 26 3.04 -5.67 14.90
N VAL A 27 3.78 -5.83 13.80
CA VAL A 27 3.19 -5.89 12.45
C VAL A 27 2.36 -7.15 12.27
N ALA A 28 2.87 -8.33 12.63
CA ALA A 28 2.13 -9.59 12.45
C ALA A 28 0.93 -9.74 13.39
N TYR A 29 1.08 -9.35 14.66
CA TYR A 29 0.14 -9.69 15.73
C TYR A 29 -0.38 -8.51 16.54
N GLY A 30 0.07 -7.29 16.25
CA GLY A 30 -0.36 -6.10 16.97
C GLY A 30 -1.88 -5.91 16.88
N ASN A 31 -2.45 -5.37 17.94
CA ASN A 31 -3.88 -5.05 18.00
C ASN A 31 -4.21 -3.93 17.02
N TYR A 32 -5.41 -3.96 16.47
CA TYR A 32 -5.98 -2.91 15.63
C TYR A 32 -7.44 -2.67 16.02
N THR A 33 -7.99 -1.55 15.57
CA THR A 33 -9.41 -1.24 15.72
C THR A 33 -9.83 -0.43 14.50
N CYS A 34 -10.70 -0.98 13.68
CA CYS A 34 -11.26 -0.25 12.53
C CYS A 34 -12.22 0.83 13.03
N MET A 35 -12.18 2.00 12.41
CA MET A 35 -13.13 3.08 12.65
C MET A 35 -14.57 2.65 12.37
N ASP A 36 -14.77 1.92 11.27
CA ASP A 36 -16.09 1.47 10.85
C ASP A 36 -16.36 0.01 11.21
N LYS A 37 -17.63 -0.30 11.43
CA LYS A 37 -18.15 -1.66 11.55
C LYS A 37 -18.79 -2.16 10.25
N ILE A 38 -19.15 -1.26 9.33
CA ILE A 38 -19.83 -1.54 8.06
C ILE A 38 -18.82 -1.86 6.96
N VAL A 39 -17.82 -1.00 6.74
CA VAL A 39 -16.70 -1.22 5.80
C VAL A 39 -15.34 -1.26 6.52
N PRO A 40 -15.15 -2.16 7.50
CA PRO A 40 -13.92 -2.23 8.28
C PRO A 40 -12.74 -2.59 7.37
N MET A 41 -11.88 -1.61 7.12
CA MET A 41 -10.70 -1.81 6.31
C MET A 41 -9.60 -0.85 6.73
N ILE A 42 -8.47 -1.43 7.11
CA ILE A 42 -7.25 -0.71 7.42
C ILE A 42 -6.18 -1.22 6.46
N ARG A 43 -5.39 -0.29 5.95
CA ARG A 43 -4.09 -0.62 5.37
C ARG A 43 -3.03 0.20 6.08
N ALA A 44 -2.04 -0.50 6.63
CA ALA A 44 -0.88 0.11 7.25
C ALA A 44 0.38 -0.32 6.53
N ARG A 45 1.39 0.52 6.53
CA ARG A 45 2.71 0.20 6.01
C ARG A 45 3.77 0.90 6.83
N GLY A 46 4.95 0.31 6.93
CA GLY A 46 6.07 0.89 7.67
C GLY A 46 7.41 0.49 7.08
N THR A 47 8.44 1.28 7.36
CA THR A 47 9.81 1.01 6.93
C THR A 47 10.74 1.41 8.04
N ASN A 48 11.58 0.46 8.42
CA ASN A 48 12.59 0.62 9.46
C ASN A 48 13.96 0.38 8.85
N LEU A 49 14.90 1.28 9.12
CA LEU A 49 16.30 1.16 8.74
C LEU A 49 17.14 1.26 10.01
N GLN A 50 17.96 0.25 10.26
CA GLN A 50 18.81 0.16 11.45
C GLN A 50 20.22 -0.27 11.06
N MET A 51 21.23 0.44 11.54
CA MET A 51 22.62 0.04 11.32
C MET A 51 23.05 -0.97 12.40
N ASP A 52 23.68 -2.08 11.99
CA ASP A 52 24.24 -3.06 12.91
C ASP A 52 25.68 -2.73 13.32
N GLU A 53 26.24 -3.52 14.23
CA GLU A 53 27.60 -3.33 14.77
C GLU A 53 28.70 -3.48 13.69
N GLU A 54 28.41 -4.20 12.61
CA GLU A 54 29.32 -4.40 11.47
C GLU A 54 29.19 -3.27 10.42
N GLY A 55 28.29 -2.31 10.64
CA GLY A 55 28.02 -1.20 9.74
C GLY A 55 27.10 -1.56 8.57
N ASN A 56 26.50 -2.77 8.56
CA ASN A 56 25.48 -3.10 7.58
C ASN A 56 24.17 -2.39 7.96
N LEU A 57 23.45 -1.95 6.95
CA LEU A 57 22.12 -1.38 7.10
C LEU A 57 21.08 -2.49 6.94
N ARG A 58 20.40 -2.80 8.04
CA ARG A 58 19.26 -3.73 8.09
C ARG A 58 17.99 -2.94 7.81
N ILE A 59 17.23 -3.37 6.81
CA ILE A 59 16.01 -2.71 6.37
C ILE A 59 14.85 -3.69 6.49
N ILE A 60 13.74 -3.23 7.08
CA ILE A 60 12.46 -3.94 7.03
C ILE A 60 11.43 -2.99 6.44
N GLY A 61 10.91 -3.33 5.27
CA GLY A 61 9.70 -2.71 4.74
C GLY A 61 8.52 -3.65 4.97
N TRP A 62 7.37 -3.10 5.31
CA TRP A 62 6.21 -3.91 5.61
C TRP A 62 4.90 -3.24 5.23
N GLN A 63 3.90 -4.09 5.03
CA GLN A 63 2.52 -3.72 4.86
C GLN A 63 1.63 -4.69 5.65
N ARG A 64 0.51 -4.18 6.16
CA ARG A 64 -0.53 -4.96 6.80
C ARG A 64 -1.90 -4.51 6.30
N ASP A 65 -2.61 -5.41 5.65
CA ASP A 65 -4.00 -5.23 5.26
C ASP A 65 -4.90 -5.91 6.28
N ILE A 66 -5.89 -5.18 6.77
CA ILE A 66 -6.91 -5.68 7.69
C ILE A 66 -8.26 -5.42 7.07
N THR A 67 -9.08 -6.46 6.99
CA THR A 67 -10.46 -6.34 6.52
C THR A 67 -11.36 -7.29 7.30
N ARG A 68 -12.67 -7.04 7.34
CA ARG A 68 -13.63 -8.02 7.88
C ARG A 68 -14.19 -8.87 6.77
N MET A 69 -14.04 -10.17 6.93
CA MET A 69 -14.71 -11.14 6.09
C MET A 69 -15.82 -11.82 6.90
N ARG A 70 -17.07 -11.58 6.49
CA ARG A 70 -18.29 -12.04 7.19
C ARG A 70 -18.38 -11.51 8.62
N LYS A 71 -17.79 -12.23 9.59
CA LYS A 71 -17.79 -11.93 11.04
C LYS A 71 -16.40 -12.08 11.67
N GLN A 72 -15.38 -12.37 10.88
CA GLN A 72 -14.01 -12.52 11.34
C GLN A 72 -13.16 -11.46 10.67
N ASP A 73 -12.31 -10.84 11.47
CA ASP A 73 -11.31 -9.92 10.94
C ASP A 73 -10.14 -10.76 10.39
N VAL A 74 -9.76 -10.46 9.16
CA VAL A 74 -8.65 -11.08 8.44
C VAL A 74 -7.54 -10.05 8.37
N SER A 75 -6.38 -10.44 8.89
CA SER A 75 -5.19 -9.59 9.01
C SER A 75 -4.05 -10.24 8.25
N LEU A 76 -3.66 -9.63 7.15
CA LEU A 76 -2.63 -10.11 6.23
C LEU A 76 -1.42 -9.19 6.30
N SER A 77 -0.31 -9.71 6.82
CA SER A 77 0.97 -9.01 6.92
C SER A 77 1.95 -9.51 5.87
N PHE A 78 2.63 -8.58 5.22
CA PHE A 78 3.72 -8.85 4.29
C PHE A 78 4.92 -7.97 4.62
N MET A 79 6.07 -8.61 4.82
CA MET A 79 7.29 -7.96 5.26
C MET A 79 8.45 -8.42 4.38
N ILE A 80 9.30 -7.47 4.00
CA ILE A 80 10.51 -7.68 3.22
C ILE A 80 11.70 -7.23 4.05
N HIS A 81 12.73 -8.08 4.13
CA HIS A 81 14.01 -7.77 4.75
C HIS A 81 15.05 -7.54 3.69
N LEU A 82 15.81 -6.45 3.82
CA LEU A 82 17.04 -6.25 3.07
C LEU A 82 18.22 -6.07 4.03
N THR A 83 19.38 -6.54 3.61
CA THR A 83 20.66 -6.19 4.22
C THR A 83 21.51 -5.48 3.18
N VAL A 84 21.92 -4.24 3.47
CA VAL A 84 22.80 -3.46 2.58
C VAL A 84 24.16 -3.28 3.26
N SER A 85 25.24 -3.65 2.59
CA SER A 85 26.59 -3.52 3.14
C SER A 85 27.05 -2.06 3.20
N PRO A 86 28.13 -1.74 3.94
CA PRO A 86 28.69 -0.39 3.99
C PRO A 86 28.98 0.22 2.60
N GLU A 87 29.34 -0.61 1.62
CA GLU A 87 29.59 -0.20 0.23
C GLU A 87 28.31 0.11 -0.56
N GLY A 88 27.14 -0.09 0.04
CA GLY A 88 25.85 0.11 -0.61
C GLY A 88 25.40 -1.05 -1.49
N ILE A 89 25.88 -2.27 -1.26
CA ILE A 89 25.48 -3.47 -2.01
C ILE A 89 24.42 -4.24 -1.24
N ILE A 90 23.34 -4.64 -1.91
CA ILE A 90 22.30 -5.51 -1.33
C ILE A 90 22.88 -6.92 -1.19
N ARG A 91 23.07 -7.38 0.04
CA ARG A 91 23.62 -8.70 0.39
C ARG A 91 22.56 -9.76 0.54
N GLU A 92 21.37 -9.35 0.97
CA GLU A 92 20.26 -10.23 1.26
C GLU A 92 18.96 -9.50 0.91
N ALA A 93 18.03 -10.22 0.27
CA ALA A 93 16.67 -9.77 0.04
C ALA A 93 15.69 -10.93 0.24
N LEU A 94 14.85 -10.87 1.26
CA LEU A 94 13.95 -11.98 1.59
C LEU A 94 12.57 -11.56 2.08
N VAL A 95 11.61 -12.48 1.92
CA VAL A 95 10.29 -12.38 2.53
C VAL A 95 10.34 -12.94 3.96
N ASP A 96 9.78 -12.22 4.93
CA ASP A 96 9.69 -12.64 6.33
C ASP A 96 8.96 -13.99 6.49
N ASP A 97 9.35 -14.79 7.48
CA ASP A 97 8.74 -16.09 7.78
C ASP A 97 7.35 -15.99 8.40
N LEU A 98 6.99 -14.83 8.97
CA LEU A 98 5.63 -14.51 9.43
C LEU A 98 4.70 -14.06 8.30
N PHE A 99 5.13 -14.17 7.04
CA PHE A 99 4.26 -13.92 5.89
C PHE A 99 3.05 -14.85 5.91
N ASN A 100 1.86 -14.27 5.85
CA ASN A 100 0.60 -15.00 5.84
C ASN A 100 -0.27 -14.67 4.60
N GLY A 101 0.36 -14.17 3.53
CA GLY A 101 -0.28 -13.85 2.25
C GLY A 101 -0.62 -12.37 2.09
N GLY A 102 -0.81 -11.92 0.84
CA GLY A 102 -1.42 -10.62 0.51
C GLY A 102 -2.86 -10.73 -0.02
N LYS A 103 -3.28 -11.94 -0.40
CA LYS A 103 -4.66 -12.29 -0.83
C LYS A 103 -4.98 -13.77 -0.55
N GLY A 104 -4.27 -14.40 0.39
CA GLY A 104 -4.39 -15.82 0.73
C GLY A 104 -3.37 -16.72 0.01
N VAL A 105 -3.72 -18.00 -0.12
CA VAL A 105 -2.84 -19.14 -0.47
C VAL A 105 -2.16 -19.03 -1.84
N LEU A 106 -2.73 -18.27 -2.79
CA LEU A 106 -2.14 -18.05 -4.12
C LEU A 106 -0.88 -17.17 -4.08
N CYS A 107 -0.68 -16.40 -3.01
CA CYS A 107 0.55 -15.65 -2.83
C CYS A 107 1.62 -16.57 -2.20
N SER A 108 2.49 -17.15 -3.03
CA SER A 108 3.58 -18.03 -2.57
C SER A 108 4.75 -17.23 -1.99
N LYS A 109 5.15 -17.53 -0.76
CA LYS A 109 6.36 -16.96 -0.14
C LYS A 109 7.60 -17.29 -0.97
N ASP A 110 7.79 -18.56 -1.30
CA ASP A 110 9.01 -19.04 -1.96
C ASP A 110 9.19 -18.43 -3.35
N TYR A 111 8.09 -18.28 -4.09
CA TYR A 111 8.12 -17.56 -5.37
C TYR A 111 8.54 -16.10 -5.18
N LEU A 112 7.90 -15.39 -4.26
CA LEU A 112 8.20 -13.97 -4.02
C LEU A 112 9.63 -13.77 -3.51
N ASP A 113 10.11 -14.68 -2.66
CA ASP A 113 11.47 -14.71 -2.14
C ASP A 113 12.50 -14.92 -3.26
N SER A 114 12.29 -15.91 -4.13
CA SER A 114 13.19 -16.16 -5.26
C SER A 114 13.27 -14.95 -6.21
N ARG A 115 12.14 -14.26 -6.47
CA ARG A 115 12.11 -13.06 -7.30
C ARG A 115 12.81 -11.87 -6.64
N LEU A 116 12.71 -11.70 -5.32
CA LEU A 116 13.49 -10.68 -4.61
C LEU A 116 14.98 -10.92 -4.74
N LYS A 117 15.43 -12.16 -4.52
CA LYS A 117 16.84 -12.54 -4.61
C LYS A 117 17.40 -12.31 -6.01
N GLU A 118 16.71 -12.82 -7.03
CA GLU A 118 17.12 -12.70 -8.42
C GLU A 118 17.28 -11.24 -8.89
N GLU A 119 16.36 -10.36 -8.50
CA GLU A 119 16.35 -8.98 -8.99
C GLU A 119 17.18 -8.01 -8.14
N LEU A 120 17.42 -8.31 -6.86
CA LEU A 120 18.02 -7.36 -5.91
C LEU A 120 19.39 -7.77 -5.38
N GLU A 121 19.66 -9.06 -5.11
CA GLU A 121 20.92 -9.45 -4.47
C GLU A 121 22.13 -9.18 -5.39
N GLY A 122 23.21 -8.69 -4.77
CA GLY A 122 24.43 -8.26 -5.47
C GLY A 122 24.29 -6.94 -6.23
N GLN A 123 23.10 -6.32 -6.28
CA GLN A 123 22.91 -5.03 -6.91
C GLN A 123 23.32 -3.87 -5.97
N PRO A 124 23.85 -2.76 -6.51
CA PRO A 124 24.01 -1.55 -5.74
C PRO A 124 22.65 -0.92 -5.42
N PHE A 125 22.49 -0.48 -4.18
CA PHE A 125 21.35 0.33 -3.76
C PHE A 125 21.63 1.80 -4.12
N ASP A 126 21.44 2.10 -5.41
CA ASP A 126 21.63 3.42 -6.02
C ASP A 126 20.39 3.86 -6.83
N ARG A 127 20.46 5.03 -7.49
CA ARG A 127 19.33 5.57 -8.26
C ARG A 127 18.94 4.72 -9.47
N LYS A 128 19.82 3.81 -9.94
CA LYS A 128 19.51 2.90 -11.05
C LYS A 128 18.67 1.71 -10.58
N LEU A 129 18.63 1.43 -9.27
CA LEU A 129 17.79 0.38 -8.70
C LEU A 129 16.30 0.60 -9.01
N ALA A 130 15.84 1.85 -9.11
CA ALA A 130 14.44 2.18 -9.44
C ALA A 130 13.95 1.52 -10.75
N ALA A 131 14.84 1.34 -11.75
CA ALA A 131 14.49 0.66 -13.00
C ALA A 131 14.31 -0.86 -12.84
N ARG A 132 14.84 -1.45 -11.76
CA ARG A 132 14.60 -2.84 -11.36
C ARG A 132 13.36 -2.98 -10.47
N LEU A 133 13.03 -1.95 -9.70
CA LEU A 133 11.82 -1.88 -8.86
C LEU A 133 10.51 -1.79 -9.65
N ARG A 134 10.46 -2.21 -10.91
CA ARG A 134 9.24 -2.18 -11.71
C ARG A 134 8.35 -3.37 -11.36
N PHE A 135 7.05 -3.12 -11.35
CA PHE A 135 6.02 -4.12 -11.09
C PHE A 135 6.15 -5.39 -11.96
N ASP A 136 6.52 -5.25 -13.23
CA ASP A 136 6.61 -6.36 -14.18
C ASP A 136 7.71 -7.37 -13.85
N ARG A 137 8.68 -7.01 -13.00
CA ARG A 137 9.79 -7.86 -12.56
C ARG A 137 9.39 -8.78 -11.42
N PHE A 138 8.77 -8.21 -10.37
CA PHE A 138 8.38 -8.96 -9.18
C PHE A 138 7.04 -9.66 -9.30
N LYS A 139 6.21 -9.27 -10.29
CA LYS A 139 4.89 -9.86 -10.51
C LYS A 139 3.98 -9.81 -9.28
N CYS A 140 4.19 -8.80 -8.42
CA CYS A 140 3.50 -8.60 -7.16
C CYS A 140 3.35 -7.10 -6.86
N PHE A 141 2.11 -6.65 -6.62
CA PHE A 141 1.83 -5.24 -6.29
C PHE A 141 2.44 -4.88 -4.94
N HIS A 142 2.37 -5.79 -3.97
CA HIS A 142 2.85 -5.51 -2.63
C HIS A 142 4.38 -5.40 -2.55
N ILE A 143 5.13 -6.18 -3.35
CA ILE A 143 6.59 -5.99 -3.44
C ILE A 143 6.89 -4.62 -4.00
N PHE A 144 6.23 -4.23 -5.09
CA PHE A 144 6.40 -2.91 -5.68
C PHE A 144 6.14 -1.79 -4.67
N GLU A 145 5.05 -1.88 -3.91
CA GLU A 145 4.66 -0.88 -2.92
C GLU A 145 5.66 -0.82 -1.75
N ILE A 146 6.00 -1.95 -1.15
CA ILE A 146 6.95 -2.02 -0.03
C ILE A 146 8.35 -1.54 -0.47
N MET A 147 8.83 -2.01 -1.64
CA MET A 147 10.15 -1.61 -2.14
C MET A 147 10.21 -0.13 -2.53
N SER A 148 9.09 0.47 -2.96
CA SER A 148 9.01 1.91 -3.19
C SER A 148 9.21 2.70 -1.89
N GLY A 149 8.61 2.22 -0.79
CA GLY A 149 8.84 2.76 0.55
C GLY A 149 10.29 2.62 1.00
N ILE A 150 10.84 1.40 0.91
CA ILE A 150 12.25 1.12 1.24
C ILE A 150 13.20 2.01 0.44
N TYR A 151 13.01 2.12 -0.88
CA TYR A 151 13.84 2.94 -1.75
C TYR A 151 13.87 4.39 -1.29
N THR A 152 12.70 4.97 -1.05
CA THR A 152 12.56 6.37 -0.62
C THR A 152 13.24 6.60 0.73
N SER A 153 12.92 5.76 1.72
CA SER A 153 13.45 5.84 3.08
C SER A 153 14.97 5.66 3.13
N TYR A 154 15.54 4.82 2.26
CA TYR A 154 16.99 4.67 2.14
C TYR A 154 17.70 5.94 1.65
N PHE A 155 17.17 6.63 0.64
CA PHE A 155 17.78 7.87 0.16
C PHE A 155 17.65 9.02 1.17
N MET A 156 16.51 9.10 1.87
CA MET A 156 16.33 10.04 2.98
C MET A 156 17.35 9.78 4.09
N TYR A 157 17.48 8.51 4.51
CA TYR A 157 18.46 8.10 5.52
C TYR A 157 19.91 8.42 5.11
N LYS A 158 20.25 8.20 3.84
CA LYS A 158 21.58 8.56 3.32
C LYS A 158 21.84 10.07 3.32
N GLU A 159 20.84 10.88 2.99
CA GLU A 159 20.97 12.32 3.07
C GLU A 159 21.16 12.80 4.52
N GLU A 160 20.40 12.23 5.47
CA GLU A 160 20.61 12.48 6.90
C GLU A 160 22.03 12.12 7.36
N LEU A 161 22.58 10.98 6.89
CA LEU A 161 23.96 10.57 7.18
C LEU A 161 24.97 11.59 6.66
N GLN A 162 24.80 12.06 5.42
CA GLN A 162 25.69 13.06 4.80
C GLN A 162 25.67 14.40 5.54
N GLN A 163 24.54 14.74 6.16
CA GLN A 163 24.38 15.97 6.94
C GLN A 163 24.77 15.78 8.42
N GLY A 164 25.23 14.60 8.82
CA GLY A 164 25.60 14.29 10.21
C GLY A 164 24.40 14.24 11.17
N ARG A 165 23.18 14.05 10.64
CA ARG A 165 21.91 14.05 11.39
C ARG A 165 21.35 12.64 11.60
N ALA A 166 21.78 11.65 10.82
CA ALA A 166 21.28 10.29 10.96
C ALA A 166 21.73 9.66 12.28
N GLY A 167 20.75 9.22 13.07
CA GLY A 167 20.98 8.28 14.17
C GLY A 167 21.12 6.84 13.65
N GLN A 168 21.31 5.88 14.56
CA GLN A 168 21.38 4.44 14.23
C GLN A 168 20.06 3.86 13.68
N LEU A 169 18.98 4.64 13.74
CA LEU A 169 17.62 4.19 13.48
C LEU A 169 16.86 5.25 12.68
N PHE A 170 16.12 4.78 11.68
CA PHE A 170 15.14 5.53 10.91
C PHE A 170 13.84 4.74 10.85
N TYR A 171 12.72 5.43 11.00
CA TYR A 171 11.40 4.81 10.95
C TYR A 171 10.38 5.75 10.32
N GLU A 172 9.46 5.16 9.58
CA GLU A 172 8.27 5.84 9.10
C GLU A 172 7.12 4.85 8.93
N GLU A 173 5.92 5.34 9.17
CA GLU A 173 4.68 4.58 9.19
C GLU A 173 3.55 5.39 8.54
N ASP A 174 2.71 4.75 7.75
CA ASP A 174 1.50 5.34 7.21
C ASP A 174 0.34 4.35 7.34
N ILE A 175 -0.80 4.85 7.79
CA ILE A 175 -2.01 4.07 7.97
C ILE A 175 -3.20 4.79 7.33
N VAL A 176 -4.01 4.02 6.61
CA VAL A 176 -5.31 4.42 6.09
C VAL A 176 -6.37 3.55 6.73
N ASP A 177 -7.33 4.15 7.41
CA ASP A 177 -8.54 3.50 7.93
C ASP A 177 -9.76 4.07 7.21
N ILE A 178 -10.73 3.21 6.94
CA ILE A 178 -11.88 3.54 6.10
C ILE A 178 -13.17 3.44 6.87
N TYR A 179 -14.03 4.42 6.60
CA TYR A 179 -15.39 4.42 7.09
C TYR A 179 -16.38 4.98 6.10
N ALA A 180 -17.63 4.53 6.22
CA ALA A 180 -18.77 5.03 5.48
C ALA A 180 -19.69 5.80 6.44
N SER A 181 -20.12 7.00 6.03
CA SER A 181 -21.11 7.78 6.76
C SER A 181 -21.93 8.61 5.79
N GLU A 182 -23.24 8.71 6.01
CA GLU A 182 -24.16 9.57 5.23
C GLU A 182 -24.08 9.38 3.70
N GLY A 183 -23.80 8.16 3.24
CA GLY A 183 -23.65 7.86 1.80
C GLY A 183 -22.26 8.13 1.22
N ASN A 184 -21.37 8.76 2.00
CA ASN A 184 -20.00 9.08 1.61
C ASN A 184 -19.03 7.97 2.05
N LEU A 185 -17.91 7.87 1.35
CA LEU A 185 -16.77 7.06 1.76
C LEU A 185 -15.62 7.97 2.18
N TYR A 186 -15.03 7.64 3.32
CA TYR A 186 -13.93 8.38 3.92
C TYR A 186 -12.70 7.49 4.04
N LEU A 187 -11.55 8.02 3.65
CA LEU A 187 -10.26 7.37 3.81
C LEU A 187 -9.39 8.25 4.70
N ALA A 188 -9.35 7.90 5.98
CA ALA A 188 -8.65 8.61 7.03
C ALA A 188 -7.20 8.14 7.09
N GLY A 189 -6.27 9.04 6.81
CA GLY A 189 -4.84 8.79 6.79
C GLY A 189 -4.11 9.41 7.97
N LEU A 190 -3.09 8.71 8.47
CA LEU A 190 -2.10 9.28 9.39
C LEU A 190 -0.72 8.79 8.99
N GLN A 191 0.19 9.73 8.83
CA GLN A 191 1.55 9.46 8.41
C GLN A 191 2.54 10.03 9.44
N ASP A 192 3.37 9.15 9.97
CA ASP A 192 4.44 9.45 10.92
C ASP A 192 5.80 9.25 10.24
N PHE A 193 6.64 10.26 10.39
CA PHE A 193 7.99 10.30 9.86
C PHE A 193 8.91 10.76 10.97
N LYS A 194 10.04 10.05 11.11
CA LYS A 194 11.10 10.44 12.03
C LYS A 194 11.39 11.95 11.97
N ASP A 195 11.38 12.56 13.15
CA ASP A 195 11.68 13.98 13.37
C ASP A 195 10.76 14.97 12.62
N LYS A 196 9.58 14.53 12.17
CA LYS A 196 8.53 15.39 11.61
C LYS A 196 7.25 15.26 12.43
N GLU A 197 6.41 16.29 12.39
CA GLU A 197 5.08 16.20 12.97
C GLU A 197 4.21 15.24 12.16
N ASP A 198 3.41 14.43 12.85
CA ASP A 198 2.43 13.55 12.23
C ASP A 198 1.54 14.35 11.27
N LEU A 199 1.39 13.85 10.04
CA LEU A 199 0.53 14.46 9.04
C LEU A 199 -0.74 13.64 8.88
N SER A 200 -1.88 14.25 9.19
CA SER A 200 -3.19 13.64 8.96
C SER A 200 -3.74 14.05 7.61
N TYR A 201 -4.39 13.12 6.92
CA TYR A 201 -5.06 13.41 5.65
C TYR A 201 -6.41 12.71 5.55
N MET A 202 -7.29 13.23 4.70
CA MET A 202 -8.60 12.63 4.45
C MET A 202 -8.94 12.72 2.98
N VAL A 203 -9.31 11.59 2.37
CA VAL A 203 -10.02 11.58 1.08
C VAL A 203 -11.51 11.34 1.35
N VAL A 204 -12.36 12.19 0.80
CA VAL A 204 -13.82 12.05 0.87
C VAL A 204 -14.36 11.83 -0.53
N LEU A 205 -15.10 10.74 -0.74
CA LEU A 205 -15.87 10.47 -1.95
C LEU A 205 -17.36 10.60 -1.64
N TYR A 206 -17.98 11.66 -2.16
CA TYR A 206 -19.37 12.00 -1.83
C TYR A 206 -20.37 11.14 -2.58
N ASP A 207 -21.40 10.69 -1.85
CA ASP A 207 -22.51 9.86 -2.32
C ASP A 207 -22.09 8.66 -3.19
N VAL A 208 -20.89 8.13 -2.93
CA VAL A 208 -20.21 7.19 -3.81
C VAL A 208 -20.99 5.89 -3.98
N PHE A 209 -21.69 5.44 -2.94
CA PHE A 209 -22.42 4.17 -2.97
C PHE A 209 -23.69 4.21 -3.83
N ASN A 210 -24.24 5.39 -4.10
CA ASN A 210 -25.40 5.57 -4.96
C ASN A 210 -25.01 5.73 -6.44
N HIS A 211 -23.81 6.28 -6.69
CA HIS A 211 -23.34 6.60 -8.02
C HIS A 211 -22.39 5.56 -8.62
N ILE A 212 -21.84 4.64 -7.83
CA ILE A 212 -20.96 3.58 -8.33
C ILE A 212 -21.70 2.23 -8.42
N THR A 213 -21.48 1.53 -9.53
CA THR A 213 -21.91 0.14 -9.77
C THR A 213 -20.78 -0.70 -10.33
N PHE A 214 -21.02 -2.00 -10.50
CA PHE A 214 -20.10 -2.93 -11.16
C PHE A 214 -20.79 -3.55 -12.38
N ASP A 215 -20.05 -3.72 -13.47
CA ASP A 215 -20.53 -4.46 -14.64
C ASP A 215 -20.40 -5.98 -14.44
N GLU A 216 -20.86 -6.75 -15.43
CA GLU A 216 -20.83 -8.22 -15.41
C GLU A 216 -19.42 -8.80 -15.33
N GLU A 217 -18.39 -8.03 -15.73
CA GLU A 217 -16.99 -8.43 -15.63
C GLU A 217 -16.34 -7.96 -14.31
N GLY A 218 -17.11 -7.31 -13.43
CA GLY A 218 -16.65 -6.82 -12.13
C GLY A 218 -15.94 -5.47 -12.18
N TYR A 219 -15.93 -4.77 -13.32
CA TYR A 219 -15.35 -3.44 -13.42
C TYR A 219 -16.30 -2.38 -12.86
N MET A 220 -15.71 -1.45 -12.12
CA MET A 220 -16.42 -0.31 -11.57
C MET A 220 -16.92 0.63 -12.68
N LYS A 221 -18.18 1.06 -12.56
CA LYS A 221 -18.86 2.03 -13.43
C LYS A 221 -19.45 3.15 -12.60
N LEU A 222 -19.40 4.36 -13.14
CA LEU A 222 -19.99 5.54 -12.56
C LEU A 222 -21.28 5.91 -13.30
N LYS A 223 -22.40 5.97 -12.57
CA LYS A 223 -23.72 6.39 -13.07
C LYS A 223 -23.83 7.91 -13.24
N SER A 224 -23.25 8.66 -12.31
CA SER A 224 -23.25 10.12 -12.32
C SER A 224 -21.98 10.65 -11.67
N PRO A 225 -21.51 11.85 -12.04
CA PRO A 225 -20.33 12.44 -11.43
C PRO A 225 -20.43 12.50 -9.90
N ILE A 226 -19.31 12.28 -9.22
CA ILE A 226 -19.22 12.41 -7.76
C ILE A 226 -18.17 13.45 -7.39
N LEU A 227 -18.44 14.22 -6.35
CA LEU A 227 -17.45 15.11 -5.76
C LEU A 227 -16.41 14.27 -5.00
N ALA A 228 -15.14 14.61 -5.18
CA ALA A 228 -14.04 14.09 -4.38
C ALA A 228 -13.26 15.24 -3.76
N GLU A 229 -12.93 15.12 -2.48
CA GLU A 229 -12.18 16.12 -1.75
C GLU A 229 -11.00 15.50 -1.00
N PHE A 230 -9.93 16.29 -0.88
CA PHE A 230 -8.73 15.91 -0.17
C PHE A 230 -8.35 16.98 0.84
N TYR A 231 -8.19 16.56 2.08
CA TYR A 231 -7.85 17.39 3.21
C TYR A 231 -6.49 17.02 3.78
N LEU A 232 -5.74 18.03 4.22
CA LEU A 232 -4.52 17.87 5.01
C LEU A 232 -4.73 18.60 6.34
N ASN A 233 -4.54 17.91 7.47
CA ASN A 233 -4.75 18.48 8.81
C ASN A 233 -6.10 19.20 8.98
N GLY A 234 -7.15 18.64 8.38
CA GLY A 234 -8.51 19.19 8.43
C GLY A 234 -8.77 20.35 7.47
N GLU A 235 -7.79 20.79 6.69
CA GLU A 235 -7.92 21.85 5.68
C GLU A 235 -8.13 21.26 4.28
N LEU A 236 -9.13 21.75 3.55
CA LEU A 236 -9.38 21.35 2.17
C LEU A 236 -8.27 21.89 1.26
N VAL A 237 -7.50 21.00 0.63
CA VAL A 237 -6.38 21.38 -0.26
C VAL A 237 -6.61 21.02 -1.72
N HIS A 238 -7.58 20.14 -2.01
CA HIS A 238 -7.96 19.77 -3.36
C HIS A 238 -9.41 19.28 -3.40
N SER A 239 -10.10 19.61 -4.48
CA SER A 239 -11.43 19.14 -4.80
C SER A 239 -11.50 18.92 -6.31
N ASP A 240 -12.14 17.84 -6.73
CA ASP A 240 -12.37 17.52 -8.15
C ASP A 240 -13.69 16.77 -8.30
N GLU A 241 -14.26 16.84 -9.50
CA GLU A 241 -15.41 16.03 -9.88
C GLU A 241 -14.93 14.78 -10.63
N LEU A 242 -15.19 13.61 -10.05
CA LEU A 242 -14.90 12.34 -10.70
C LEU A 242 -16.06 11.98 -11.63
N TYR A 243 -15.77 11.90 -12.93
CA TYR A 243 -16.73 11.53 -13.97
C TYR A 243 -16.17 10.39 -14.83
N GLN A 244 -17.04 9.59 -15.45
CA GLN A 244 -16.64 8.56 -16.40
C GLN A 244 -17.05 8.94 -17.82
N LYS A 245 -16.10 8.89 -18.76
CA LYS A 245 -16.41 8.97 -20.20
C LYS A 245 -16.86 7.59 -20.70
N GLU A 246 -17.67 7.57 -21.75
CA GLU A 246 -18.34 6.38 -22.29
C GLU A 246 -17.41 5.16 -22.55
N LYS A 247 -16.12 5.40 -22.82
CA LYS A 247 -15.10 4.36 -23.06
C LYS A 247 -13.99 4.29 -22.00
N ASP A 248 -14.05 5.13 -20.98
CA ASP A 248 -13.06 5.16 -19.90
C ASP A 248 -13.53 4.29 -18.73
N TYR A 249 -12.58 3.83 -17.93
CA TYR A 249 -12.86 3.27 -16.61
C TYR A 249 -12.76 4.37 -15.55
N ILE A 250 -13.68 4.38 -14.59
CA ILE A 250 -13.67 5.36 -13.48
C ILE A 250 -12.35 5.32 -12.69
N PHE A 251 -11.69 4.15 -12.59
CA PHE A 251 -10.42 4.03 -11.90
C PHE A 251 -9.36 5.00 -12.44
N ILE A 252 -9.36 5.32 -13.75
CA ILE A 252 -8.39 6.26 -14.34
C ILE A 252 -8.53 7.65 -13.73
N ARG A 253 -9.75 8.04 -13.39
CA ARG A 253 -10.09 9.36 -12.85
C ARG A 253 -9.80 9.41 -11.36
N VAL A 254 -10.17 8.37 -10.63
CA VAL A 254 -9.73 8.16 -9.25
C VAL A 254 -8.21 8.20 -9.17
N GLN A 255 -7.50 7.51 -10.07
CA GLN A 255 -6.04 7.50 -10.11
C GLN A 255 -5.46 8.90 -10.30
N LYS A 256 -6.00 9.69 -11.23
CA LYS A 256 -5.56 11.07 -11.48
C LYS A 256 -5.78 11.97 -10.26
N PHE A 257 -6.94 11.88 -9.64
CA PHE A 257 -7.24 12.59 -8.40
C PHE A 257 -6.25 12.21 -7.29
N MET A 258 -6.03 10.90 -7.08
CA MET A 258 -5.07 10.42 -6.09
C MET A 258 -3.64 10.88 -6.38
N PHE A 259 -3.20 10.93 -7.65
CA PHE A 259 -1.89 11.49 -8.01
C PHE A 259 -1.75 12.95 -7.56
N VAL A 260 -2.79 13.77 -7.71
CA VAL A 260 -2.75 15.17 -7.23
C VAL A 260 -2.68 15.22 -5.69
N CYS A 261 -3.45 14.36 -5.00
CA CYS A 261 -3.44 14.26 -3.55
C CYS A 261 -2.05 13.85 -3.01
N VAL A 262 -1.43 12.85 -3.64
CA VAL A 262 -0.06 12.39 -3.36
C VAL A 262 0.95 13.52 -3.46
N GLU A 263 0.92 14.28 -4.56
CA GLU A 263 1.88 15.37 -4.76
C GLU A 263 1.68 16.49 -3.73
N LYS A 264 0.44 16.74 -3.31
CA LYS A 264 0.14 17.69 -2.22
C LYS A 264 0.63 17.19 -0.87
N LEU A 265 0.41 15.91 -0.54
CA LEU A 265 0.96 15.33 0.69
C LEU A 265 2.50 15.38 0.67
N LYS A 266 3.10 15.01 -0.47
CA LYS A 266 4.56 15.07 -0.65
C LYS A 266 5.08 16.47 -0.39
N ALA A 267 4.44 17.50 -0.95
CA ALA A 267 4.86 18.89 -0.75
C ALA A 267 4.78 19.32 0.72
N ALA A 268 3.83 18.79 1.48
CA ALA A 268 3.71 19.05 2.92
C ALA A 268 4.78 18.31 3.74
N LEU A 269 5.07 17.05 3.41
CA LEU A 269 6.05 16.24 4.14
C LEU A 269 7.49 16.56 3.79
N PHE A 270 7.79 16.77 2.52
CA PHE A 270 9.14 16.85 1.98
C PHE A 270 9.27 17.99 0.96
N PRO A 271 9.06 19.26 1.37
CA PRO A 271 9.17 20.39 0.46
C PRO A 271 10.55 20.50 -0.21
N GLU A 272 11.60 19.97 0.45
CA GLU A 272 12.99 19.98 0.00
C GLU A 272 13.40 18.79 -0.91
N PHE A 273 12.63 17.70 -0.98
CA PHE A 273 13.04 16.48 -1.71
C PHE A 273 12.36 16.34 -3.09
N ALA A 274 13.10 16.65 -4.15
CA ALA A 274 12.62 16.57 -5.53
C ALA A 274 12.48 15.13 -6.08
N ASP A 275 13.26 14.16 -5.56
CA ASP A 275 13.25 12.79 -6.09
C ASP A 275 11.91 12.08 -5.83
N LYS A 276 11.42 11.37 -6.85
CA LYS A 276 10.10 10.72 -6.86
C LYS A 276 10.23 9.21 -6.68
N MET A 277 10.06 8.76 -5.44
CA MET A 277 9.23 7.60 -5.10
C MET A 277 8.61 7.91 -3.73
N MET A 278 7.36 7.50 -3.52
CA MET A 278 6.61 7.78 -2.29
C MET A 278 6.55 6.53 -1.42
N ASN A 279 6.54 6.79 -0.13
CA ASN A 279 6.62 5.90 1.02
C ASN A 279 5.29 5.88 1.77
N THR A 280 4.19 5.71 1.06
CA THR A 280 2.84 5.87 1.63
C THR A 280 1.90 4.86 1.02
N ASN A 281 0.80 4.56 1.70
CA ASN A 281 -0.38 3.98 1.09
C ASN A 281 -0.85 4.81 -0.11
N LEU A 282 -0.41 6.07 -0.28
CA LEU A 282 -0.79 6.94 -1.39
C LEU A 282 -0.18 6.56 -2.74
N ALA A 283 0.52 5.44 -2.88
CA ALA A 283 0.65 4.84 -4.22
C ALA A 283 -0.75 4.77 -4.85
N PRO A 284 -1.06 5.45 -5.97
CA PRO A 284 -2.44 5.57 -6.44
C PRO A 284 -3.11 4.23 -6.71
N SER A 285 -2.32 3.20 -7.06
CA SER A 285 -2.78 1.82 -7.19
C SER A 285 -3.31 1.23 -5.87
N ALA A 286 -2.64 1.48 -4.74
CA ALA A 286 -3.04 0.99 -3.43
C ALA A 286 -4.40 1.59 -3.04
N PHE A 287 -4.59 2.90 -3.19
CA PHE A 287 -5.88 3.55 -2.91
C PHE A 287 -7.02 3.04 -3.78
N ILE A 288 -6.79 2.84 -5.08
CA ILE A 288 -7.82 2.26 -5.94
C ILE A 288 -8.20 0.87 -5.43
N GLY A 289 -7.20 0.07 -5.05
CA GLY A 289 -7.38 -1.21 -4.37
C GLY A 289 -8.38 -1.13 -3.23
N ILE A 290 -8.09 -0.26 -2.27
CA ILE A 290 -8.86 -0.11 -1.04
C ILE A 290 -10.24 0.52 -1.31
N ILE A 291 -10.35 1.57 -2.12
CA ILE A 291 -11.63 2.20 -2.49
C ILE A 291 -12.58 1.18 -3.11
N MET A 292 -12.07 0.36 -4.06
CA MET A 292 -12.88 -0.66 -4.72
C MET A 292 -13.34 -1.75 -3.74
N GLN A 293 -12.48 -2.18 -2.81
CA GLN A 293 -12.88 -3.12 -1.76
C GLN A 293 -13.98 -2.53 -0.89
N ALA A 294 -13.88 -1.26 -0.48
CA ALA A 294 -14.82 -0.63 0.43
C ALA A 294 -16.22 -0.56 -0.20
N ILE A 295 -16.26 -0.11 -1.45
CA ILE A 295 -17.49 -0.06 -2.24
C ILE A 295 -18.04 -1.47 -2.45
N GLY A 296 -17.21 -2.44 -2.84
CA GLY A 296 -17.63 -3.83 -3.00
C GLY A 296 -18.21 -4.44 -1.72
N ILE A 297 -17.56 -4.24 -0.57
CA ILE A 297 -18.02 -4.68 0.75
C ILE A 297 -19.43 -4.14 1.02
N ARG A 298 -19.63 -2.84 0.79
CA ARG A 298 -20.91 -2.18 1.01
C ARG A 298 -21.99 -2.65 0.03
N SER A 299 -21.68 -2.68 -1.26
CA SER A 299 -22.62 -3.02 -2.34
C SER A 299 -23.08 -4.48 -2.30
N PHE A 300 -22.22 -5.40 -1.87
CA PHE A 300 -22.52 -6.85 -1.85
C PHE A 300 -22.69 -7.41 -0.44
N ALA A 301 -22.96 -6.55 0.55
CA ALA A 301 -23.25 -6.93 1.94
C ALA A 301 -22.26 -7.97 2.52
N ASN A 302 -20.95 -7.73 2.36
CA ASN A 302 -19.88 -8.63 2.79
C ASN A 302 -19.84 -10.01 2.07
N ASN A 303 -20.44 -10.14 0.88
CA ASN A 303 -20.29 -11.36 0.08
C ASN A 303 -18.88 -11.47 -0.49
N PHE A 304 -18.05 -12.28 0.17
CA PHE A 304 -16.64 -12.44 -0.13
C PHE A 304 -16.35 -12.87 -1.56
N ASN A 305 -17.17 -13.75 -2.15
CA ASN A 305 -16.93 -14.24 -3.51
C ASN A 305 -17.06 -13.10 -4.52
N TYR A 306 -18.02 -12.18 -4.32
CA TYR A 306 -18.17 -11.01 -5.18
C TYR A 306 -17.06 -9.98 -4.95
N ILE A 307 -16.60 -9.79 -3.71
CA ILE A 307 -15.45 -8.92 -3.43
C ILE A 307 -14.19 -9.45 -4.11
N GLN A 308 -13.92 -10.76 -4.02
CA GLN A 308 -12.78 -11.39 -4.70
C GLN A 308 -12.91 -11.29 -6.23
N TYR A 309 -14.11 -11.43 -6.77
CA TYR A 309 -14.39 -11.27 -8.18
C TYR A 309 -14.02 -9.86 -8.68
N ILE A 310 -14.50 -8.81 -8.00
CA ILE A 310 -14.21 -7.40 -8.32
C ILE A 310 -12.71 -7.09 -8.18
N MET A 311 -12.09 -7.58 -7.10
CA MET A 311 -10.65 -7.40 -6.89
C MET A 311 -9.83 -8.06 -7.98
N THR A 312 -10.25 -9.24 -8.42
CA THR A 312 -9.60 -9.96 -9.52
C THR A 312 -9.75 -9.21 -10.83
N ALA A 313 -10.92 -8.62 -11.12
CA ALA A 313 -11.11 -7.79 -12.32
C ALA A 313 -10.14 -6.59 -12.37
N MET A 314 -9.97 -5.88 -11.25
CA MET A 314 -9.03 -4.75 -11.15
C MET A 314 -7.57 -5.17 -11.37
N GLN A 315 -7.18 -6.30 -10.79
CA GLN A 315 -5.83 -6.83 -10.89
C GLN A 315 -5.56 -7.50 -12.24
N ARG A 316 -6.54 -7.47 -13.17
CA ARG A 316 -6.46 -8.06 -14.49
C ARG A 316 -6.61 -7.02 -15.61
N PRO A 317 -5.70 -6.04 -15.72
CA PRO A 317 -5.77 -5.06 -16.79
C PRO A 317 -5.74 -5.77 -18.15
N ARG A 318 -6.70 -5.45 -19.01
CA ARG A 318 -6.88 -6.11 -20.33
C ARG A 318 -7.05 -7.63 -20.23
N LYS A 319 -7.66 -8.11 -19.14
CA LYS A 319 -7.96 -9.53 -18.86
C LYS A 319 -6.73 -10.42 -18.62
N LEU A 320 -5.55 -9.83 -18.38
CA LEU A 320 -4.31 -10.55 -18.05
C LEU A 320 -3.95 -10.36 -16.58
N PRO A 321 -3.48 -11.41 -15.86
CA PRO A 321 -3.13 -11.30 -14.45
C PRO A 321 -1.94 -10.35 -14.28
N GLY A 322 -2.16 -9.25 -13.54
CA GLY A 322 -1.08 -8.32 -13.19
C GLY A 322 -0.15 -8.93 -12.15
N CYS A 323 -0.69 -9.67 -11.18
CA CYS A 323 0.07 -10.30 -10.12
C CYS A 323 -0.33 -11.76 -9.89
N ILE A 324 0.53 -12.51 -9.18
CA ILE A 324 0.27 -13.92 -8.84
C ILE A 324 -1.05 -14.12 -8.08
N GLY A 325 -1.50 -13.13 -7.31
CA GLY A 325 -2.78 -13.19 -6.59
C GLY A 325 -4.02 -13.01 -7.48
N ALA A 326 -3.85 -12.83 -8.79
CA ALA A 326 -4.93 -12.61 -9.75
C ALA A 326 -5.02 -13.71 -10.83
N ILE A 327 -4.28 -14.81 -10.67
CA ILE A 327 -4.38 -16.00 -11.52
C ILE A 327 -5.72 -16.71 -11.30
N LEU A 328 -6.26 -17.28 -12.37
CA LEU A 328 -7.51 -18.06 -12.33
C LEU A 328 -7.27 -19.57 -12.26
N ASN A 329 -6.14 -20.06 -12.75
CA ASN A 329 -5.78 -21.47 -12.80
C ASN A 329 -4.27 -21.67 -13.01
N GLU A 330 -3.81 -22.92 -12.92
CA GLU A 330 -2.41 -23.32 -13.11
C GLU A 330 -1.87 -23.04 -14.50
N GLU A 331 -2.67 -23.27 -15.55
CA GLU A 331 -2.25 -23.01 -16.93
C GLU A 331 -1.89 -21.53 -17.15
N GLU A 332 -2.69 -20.64 -16.58
CA GLU A 332 -2.42 -19.20 -16.62
C GLU A 332 -1.18 -18.83 -15.82
N ALA A 333 -0.99 -19.49 -14.68
CA ALA A 333 0.18 -19.29 -13.84
C ALA A 333 1.47 -19.64 -14.60
N ALA A 334 1.50 -20.82 -15.25
CA ALA A 334 2.62 -21.28 -16.06
C ALA A 334 2.94 -20.37 -17.26
N ARG A 335 1.92 -19.72 -17.85
CA ARG A 335 2.10 -18.81 -19.00
C ARG A 335 2.65 -17.44 -18.62
N HIS A 336 2.31 -16.93 -17.43
CA HIS A 336 2.57 -15.53 -17.07
C HIS A 336 3.56 -15.34 -15.91
N PHE A 337 3.84 -16.40 -15.14
CA PHE A 337 4.67 -16.38 -13.94
C PHE A 337 5.65 -17.57 -13.96
N GLU A 338 6.73 -17.43 -14.72
CA GLU A 338 7.79 -18.44 -14.83
C GLU A 338 8.30 -18.88 -13.44
N GLY A 339 8.46 -20.18 -13.21
CA GLY A 339 8.92 -20.73 -11.94
C GLY A 339 7.88 -20.71 -10.81
N PHE A 340 6.64 -20.28 -11.07
CA PHE A 340 5.53 -20.46 -10.14
C PHE A 340 4.89 -21.84 -10.37
N ASP A 341 4.86 -22.66 -9.33
CA ASP A 341 4.25 -23.97 -9.32
C ASP A 341 3.11 -23.98 -8.28
N LEU A 342 1.95 -24.58 -8.60
CA LEU A 342 0.82 -24.73 -7.67
C LEU A 342 0.72 -26.15 -7.10
N SER A 343 1.60 -27.07 -7.51
CA SER A 343 1.59 -28.48 -7.10
C SER A 343 1.69 -28.73 -5.59
N TYR A 344 2.09 -27.72 -4.80
CA TYR A 344 2.15 -27.79 -3.34
C TYR A 344 0.80 -27.51 -2.65
N LEU A 345 -0.26 -27.17 -3.39
CA LEU A 345 -1.60 -26.90 -2.85
C LEU A 345 -2.54 -28.11 -2.85
N ASP A 346 -2.10 -29.25 -3.41
CA ASP A 346 -2.84 -30.51 -3.47
C ASP A 346 -2.79 -31.33 -2.18
#